data_AF-A0A3C1S4P1-F1
#
_entry.id   AF-A0A3C1S4P1-F1
#
_cell.length_a   1.000
_cell.length_b   1.000
_cell.length_c   1.000
_cell.angle_alpha   90.00
_cell.angle_beta   90.00
_cell.angle_gamma   90.00
#
_symmetry.space_group_name_H-M   'P 1'
#
loop_
_entity.id
_entity.type
_entity.pdbx_description
1 polymer ?
#
loop_
_entity_poly.entity_id
_entity_poly.type
_entity_poly.pdbx_seq_one_letter_code
_entity_poly.pdbx_strand_id
1 'polypeptide(L)'
;SKYPDEQLNYKNMLGACMGNEGQPEHLQHCDTRKGDENITINPINENCESFIKFSSFGEISSDNEHISKDLNETLNLNEETIVKNRRSVLDEALKNFQKKRAGQWTREILEREISRWSSSSHGAYKPYCQIVIYYFQKKLSRR
;
A
#
# COMPACT_ATOMS: atom_id res chain seq x y z
N SER A 1 2.33 13.98 25.97
CA SER A 1 2.23 14.05 24.50
C SER A 1 3.46 14.75 23.94
N LYS A 2 4.02 14.26 22.83
CA LYS A 2 5.16 14.89 22.12
C LYS A 2 4.75 16.19 21.39
N TYR A 3 3.46 16.40 21.14
CA TYR A 3 2.90 17.59 20.46
C TYR A 3 1.66 18.09 21.22
N PRO A 4 1.82 18.92 22.26
CA PRO A 4 0.69 19.38 23.08
C PRO A 4 -0.36 20.18 22.31
N ASP A 5 0.09 21.05 21.40
CA ASP A 5 -0.78 21.97 20.65
C ASP A 5 -1.62 21.27 19.57
N GLU A 6 -1.23 20.04 19.21
CA GLU A 6 -1.85 19.25 18.15
C GLU A 6 -2.89 18.25 18.66
N GLN A 7 -3.07 18.11 19.98
CA GLN A 7 -3.93 17.08 20.58
C GLN A 7 -5.40 17.19 20.19
N LEU A 8 -5.89 18.41 19.92
CA LEU A 8 -7.29 18.69 19.57
C LEU A 8 -7.46 19.07 18.09
N ASN A 9 -6.42 18.90 17.27
CA ASN A 9 -6.49 19.22 15.86
C ASN A 9 -7.11 18.05 15.07
N TYR A 10 -8.43 18.05 14.89
CA TYR A 10 -9.14 16.99 14.16
C TYR A 10 -8.61 16.69 12.75
N LYS A 11 -7.87 17.61 12.11
CA LYS A 11 -7.26 17.35 10.81
C LYS A 11 -6.13 16.32 10.86
N ASN A 12 -5.54 16.07 12.04
CA ASN A 12 -4.49 15.08 12.24
C ASN A 12 -5.00 13.73 12.80
N MET A 13 -6.32 13.62 13.06
CA MET A 13 -6.92 12.40 13.59
C MET A 13 -7.36 11.48 12.45
N LEU A 14 -6.60 10.41 12.26
CA LEU A 14 -6.79 9.42 11.21
C LEU A 14 -7.32 8.11 11.78
N GLY A 15 -8.01 7.33 10.94
CA GLY A 15 -8.41 5.98 11.31
C GLY A 15 -7.18 5.09 11.57
N ALA A 16 -7.13 4.48 12.76
CA ALA A 16 -6.06 3.59 13.17
C ALA A 16 -6.44 2.11 12.92
N CYS A 17 -5.46 1.32 12.50
CA CYS A 17 -5.62 -0.12 12.32
C CYS A 17 -5.11 -0.85 13.56
N MET A 18 -5.95 -1.71 14.14
CA MET A 18 -5.65 -2.53 15.32
C MET A 18 -4.48 -3.50 15.17
N GLY A 19 -3.86 -3.63 13.99
CA GLY A 19 -2.45 -4.02 13.91
C GLY A 19 -2.05 -5.35 14.55
N ASN A 20 -2.94 -6.35 14.61
CA ASN A 20 -2.76 -7.57 15.40
C ASN A 20 -2.53 -7.33 16.91
N GLU A 21 -3.26 -6.41 17.52
CA GLU A 21 -3.24 -6.15 18.96
C GLU A 21 -3.35 -7.44 19.79
N GLY A 22 -2.50 -7.55 20.80
CA GLY A 22 -2.41 -8.73 21.68
C GLY A 22 -1.58 -9.89 21.14
N GLN A 23 -1.15 -9.86 19.86
CA GLN A 23 -0.18 -10.83 19.33
C GLN A 23 1.26 -10.47 19.73
N PRO A 24 2.22 -11.41 19.61
CA PRO A 24 3.64 -11.12 19.75
C PRO A 24 4.09 -9.92 18.89
N GLU A 25 5.00 -9.12 19.44
CA GLU A 25 5.47 -7.86 18.85
C GLU A 25 5.89 -7.97 17.37
N HIS A 26 6.58 -9.04 16.99
CA HIS A 26 7.03 -9.27 15.60
C HIS A 26 5.89 -9.55 14.61
N LEU A 27 4.69 -9.87 15.09
CA LEU A 27 3.47 -10.07 14.28
C LEU A 27 2.55 -8.84 14.29
N GLN A 28 2.83 -7.86 15.16
CA GLN A 28 2.09 -6.62 15.20
C GLN A 28 2.47 -5.75 14.00
N HIS A 29 1.53 -4.95 13.53
CA HIS A 29 1.75 -4.02 12.43
C HIS A 29 0.91 -2.74 12.59
N CYS A 30 0.99 -1.81 11.64
CA CYS A 30 0.21 -0.57 11.63
C CYS A 30 0.29 0.20 12.98
N ASP A 31 -0.86 0.54 13.59
CA ASP A 31 -0.93 1.42 14.75
C ASP A 31 -0.39 0.74 16.01
N THR A 32 -0.72 -0.53 16.21
CA THR A 32 -0.22 -1.32 17.35
C THR A 32 1.30 -1.41 17.36
N ARG A 33 1.92 -1.72 16.20
CA ARG A 33 3.39 -1.79 16.10
C ARG A 33 4.04 -0.41 16.30
N LYS A 34 3.44 0.62 15.70
CA LYS A 34 3.95 2.00 15.75
C LYS A 34 3.96 2.54 17.17
N GLY A 35 2.89 2.30 17.93
CA GLY A 35 2.68 2.92 19.24
C GLY A 35 2.90 4.45 19.18
N ASP A 36 3.72 4.95 20.10
CA ASP A 36 4.04 6.37 20.24
C ASP A 36 5.18 6.86 19.31
N GLU A 37 5.66 6.04 18.38
CA GLU A 37 6.64 6.46 17.39
C GLU A 37 6.02 7.39 16.34
N ASN A 38 6.83 8.32 15.86
CA ASN A 38 6.46 9.18 14.74
C ASN A 38 6.76 8.46 13.43
N ILE A 39 5.95 8.72 12.40
CA ILE A 39 6.19 8.25 11.04
C ILE A 39 6.44 9.44 10.11
N THR A 40 7.20 9.21 9.05
CA THR A 40 7.61 10.20 8.05
C THR A 40 6.52 10.41 7.00
N ILE A 41 5.84 9.33 6.59
CA ILE A 41 4.71 9.43 5.65
C ILE A 41 3.49 9.98 6.37
N ASN A 42 2.94 11.07 5.83
CA ASN A 42 1.64 11.58 6.22
C ASN A 42 0.59 11.19 5.15
N PRO A 43 -0.40 10.33 5.47
CA PRO A 43 -1.42 9.91 4.52
C PRO A 43 -2.44 11.00 4.16
N ILE A 44 -2.38 12.18 4.79
CA ILE A 44 -3.15 13.37 4.39
C ILE A 44 -2.51 14.07 3.19
N ASN A 45 -1.20 13.89 3.01
CA ASN A 45 -0.51 14.51 1.87
C ASN A 45 -0.97 13.83 0.58
N GLU A 46 -1.36 14.66 -0.39
CA GLU A 46 -1.69 14.16 -1.72
C GLU A 46 -0.51 13.38 -2.31
N ASN A 47 -0.82 12.23 -2.91
CA ASN A 47 0.16 11.35 -3.58
C ASN A 47 1.24 10.75 -2.66
N CYS A 48 0.99 10.61 -1.35
CA CYS A 48 1.94 9.97 -0.43
C CYS A 48 2.32 8.54 -0.86
N GLU A 49 1.46 7.85 -1.60
CA GLU A 49 1.71 6.53 -2.17
C GLU A 49 2.84 6.52 -3.21
N SER A 50 3.18 7.66 -3.80
CA SER A 50 4.27 7.78 -4.79
C SER A 50 5.65 7.48 -4.19
N PHE A 51 5.79 7.59 -2.86
CA PHE A 51 7.01 7.21 -2.15
C PHE A 51 7.16 5.71 -1.95
N ILE A 52 6.13 4.92 -2.29
CA ILE A 52 6.08 3.48 -2.04
C ILE A 52 6.23 2.73 -3.37
N LYS A 53 7.18 1.80 -3.40
CA LYS A 53 7.40 0.86 -4.49
C LYS A 53 6.91 -0.51 -4.08
N PHE A 54 6.39 -1.25 -5.05
CA PHE A 54 5.97 -2.64 -4.85
C PHE A 54 6.89 -3.60 -5.60
N SER A 55 7.23 -4.71 -4.94
CA SER A 55 7.83 -5.87 -5.58
C SER A 55 6.74 -6.74 -6.26
N SER A 56 7.15 -7.68 -7.10
CA SER A 56 6.24 -8.72 -7.60
C SER A 56 5.89 -9.80 -6.57
N PHE A 57 6.58 -9.85 -5.44
CA PHE A 57 6.35 -10.81 -4.36
C PHE A 57 5.50 -10.24 -3.21
N GLY A 58 5.12 -8.96 -3.28
CA GLY A 58 4.21 -8.32 -2.32
C GLY A 58 4.88 -7.43 -1.28
N GLU A 59 6.22 -7.38 -1.24
CA GLU A 59 6.91 -6.44 -0.36
C GLU A 59 6.78 -5.00 -0.88
N ILE A 60 6.80 -4.07 0.08
CA ILE A 60 6.88 -2.63 -0.20
C ILE A 60 8.23 -2.06 0.23
N SER A 61 8.69 -1.05 -0.49
CA SER A 61 9.94 -0.34 -0.20
C SER A 61 9.86 1.13 -0.58
N SER A 62 10.84 1.92 -0.17
CA SER A 62 11.00 3.32 -0.57
C SER A 62 12.46 3.61 -0.86
N ASP A 63 12.73 4.58 -1.74
CA ASP A 63 14.09 5.11 -1.93
C ASP A 63 14.51 6.06 -0.79
N ASN A 64 13.54 6.55 -0.01
CA ASN A 64 13.80 7.35 1.17
C ASN A 64 14.04 6.40 2.36
N GLU A 65 15.23 6.49 2.97
CA GLU A 65 15.63 5.61 4.07
C GLU A 65 14.73 5.72 5.31
N HIS A 66 14.25 6.93 5.64
CA HIS A 66 13.33 7.13 6.77
C HIS A 66 11.98 6.49 6.51
N ILE A 67 11.45 6.65 5.30
CA ILE A 67 10.22 5.97 4.90
C ILE A 67 10.43 4.46 4.89
N SER A 68 11.55 3.97 4.36
CA SER A 68 11.88 2.55 4.36
C SER A 68 11.90 1.96 5.78
N LYS A 69 12.48 2.71 6.74
CA LYS A 69 12.43 2.36 8.15
C LYS A 69 10.99 2.31 8.66
N ASP A 70 10.18 3.32 8.37
CA ASP A 70 8.78 3.33 8.82
C ASP A 70 8.01 2.12 8.30
N LEU A 71 8.20 1.75 7.03
CA LEU A 71 7.52 0.63 6.40
C LEU A 71 7.91 -0.72 7.02
N ASN A 72 9.18 -0.90 7.39
CA ASN A 72 9.69 -2.21 7.84
C ASN A 72 9.74 -2.35 9.37
N GLU A 73 10.11 -1.30 10.09
CA GLU A 73 10.38 -1.37 11.52
C GLU A 73 9.22 -0.78 12.34
N THR A 74 8.89 0.49 12.10
CA THR A 74 7.88 1.21 12.90
C THR A 74 6.46 0.71 12.64
N LEU A 75 6.09 0.44 11.39
CA LEU A 75 4.75 -0.03 11.03
C LEU A 75 4.69 -1.53 10.72
N ASN A 76 5.85 -2.19 10.52
CA ASN A 76 5.95 -3.61 10.13
C ASN A 76 4.98 -4.01 8.99
N LEU A 77 4.89 -3.18 7.95
CA LEU A 77 3.98 -3.39 6.81
C LEU A 77 4.47 -4.46 5.83
N ASN A 78 5.67 -5.01 6.06
CA ASN A 78 6.17 -6.21 5.38
C ASN A 78 6.06 -7.47 6.25
N GLU A 79 5.17 -7.47 7.25
CA GLU A 79 4.74 -8.69 7.92
C GLU A 79 4.22 -9.71 6.89
N GLU A 80 4.52 -10.98 7.13
CA GLU A 80 4.38 -12.08 6.18
C GLU A 80 2.96 -12.23 5.62
N THR A 81 1.94 -12.10 6.45
CA THR A 81 0.53 -12.20 6.06
C THR A 81 0.14 -11.05 5.12
N ILE A 82 0.58 -9.82 5.43
CA ILE A 82 0.30 -8.65 4.59
C ILE A 82 0.97 -8.80 3.21
N VAL A 83 2.23 -9.24 3.17
CA VAL A 83 2.97 -9.50 1.92
C VAL A 83 2.27 -10.56 1.08
N LYS A 84 1.88 -11.69 1.69
CA LYS A 84 1.11 -12.76 1.03
C LYS A 84 -0.21 -12.25 0.45
N ASN A 85 -0.93 -11.42 1.20
CA ASN A 85 -2.20 -10.85 0.75
C ASN A 85 -2.02 -9.93 -0.46
N ARG A 86 -1.01 -9.04 -0.44
CA ARG A 86 -0.68 -8.18 -1.59
C ARG A 86 -0.35 -9.03 -2.82
N ARG A 87 0.51 -10.03 -2.66
CA ARG A 87 0.90 -10.94 -3.74
C ARG A 87 -0.29 -11.68 -4.32
N SER A 88 -1.16 -12.23 -3.47
CA SER A 88 -2.36 -12.96 -3.88
C SER A 88 -3.26 -12.11 -4.79
N VAL A 89 -3.50 -10.84 -4.41
CA VAL A 89 -4.28 -9.91 -5.23
C VAL A 89 -3.61 -9.62 -6.58
N LEU A 90 -2.28 -9.44 -6.60
CA LEU A 90 -1.55 -9.26 -7.85
C LEU A 90 -1.66 -10.50 -8.76
N ASP A 91 -1.41 -11.69 -8.20
CA ASP A 91 -1.46 -12.95 -8.94
C ASP A 91 -2.87 -13.20 -9.53
N GLU A 92 -3.92 -12.93 -8.75
CA GLU A 92 -5.30 -13.03 -9.22
C GLU A 92 -5.60 -12.01 -10.34
N ALA A 93 -5.16 -10.76 -10.17
CA ALA A 93 -5.32 -9.72 -11.18
C ALA A 93 -4.66 -10.12 -12.50
N LEU A 94 -3.42 -10.62 -12.45
CA LEU A 94 -2.67 -11.05 -13.63
C LEU A 94 -3.29 -12.28 -14.29
N LYS A 95 -3.74 -13.27 -13.51
CA LYS A 95 -4.45 -14.46 -14.02
C LYS A 95 -5.73 -14.06 -14.76
N ASN A 96 -6.53 -13.18 -14.16
CA ASN A 96 -7.77 -12.68 -14.76
C ASN A 96 -7.49 -11.85 -16.02
N PHE A 97 -6.44 -11.04 -16.01
CA PHE A 97 -6.00 -10.26 -17.16
C PHE A 97 -5.59 -11.17 -18.32
N GLN A 98 -4.72 -12.14 -18.08
CA GLN A 98 -4.26 -13.11 -19.08
C GLN A 98 -5.40 -13.92 -19.68
N LYS A 99 -6.36 -14.38 -18.86
CA LYS A 99 -7.53 -15.12 -19.34
C LYS A 99 -8.39 -14.31 -20.32
N LYS A 100 -8.52 -13.00 -20.09
CA LYS A 100 -9.35 -12.11 -20.92
C LYS A 100 -8.62 -11.55 -22.13
N ARG A 101 -7.29 -11.43 -22.06
CA ARG A 101 -6.45 -10.65 -22.99
C ARG A 101 -5.16 -11.39 -23.32
N ALA A 102 -5.23 -12.70 -23.59
CA ALA A 102 -4.06 -13.55 -23.82
C ALA A 102 -3.06 -12.91 -24.79
N GLY A 103 -1.91 -12.45 -24.27
CA GLY A 103 -0.84 -11.80 -25.05
C GLY A 103 -1.06 -10.34 -25.45
N GLN A 104 -2.21 -9.73 -25.16
CA GLN A 104 -2.52 -8.35 -25.56
C GLN A 104 -2.14 -7.35 -24.46
N TRP A 105 -0.92 -6.84 -24.55
CA TRP A 105 -0.36 -5.85 -23.63
C TRP A 105 -0.22 -4.48 -24.32
N THR A 106 -1.27 -4.00 -25.00
CA THR A 106 -1.23 -2.67 -25.62
C THR A 106 -1.33 -1.57 -24.56
N ARG A 107 -0.89 -0.37 -24.92
CA ARG A 107 -0.97 0.82 -24.05
C ARG A 107 -2.40 1.07 -23.57
N GLU A 108 -3.36 1.03 -24.49
CA GLU A 108 -4.78 1.31 -24.23
C GLU A 108 -5.39 0.27 -23.27
N ILE A 109 -4.98 -0.99 -23.40
CA ILE A 109 -5.44 -2.06 -22.51
C ILE A 109 -4.89 -1.87 -21.10
N LEU A 110 -3.60 -1.51 -20.97
CA LEU A 110 -2.96 -1.24 -19.68
C LEU A 110 -3.58 -0.01 -18.99
N GLU A 111 -3.76 1.08 -19.72
CA GLU A 111 -4.39 2.32 -19.21
C GLU A 111 -5.82 2.04 -18.71
N ARG A 112 -6.60 1.25 -19.46
CA ARG A 112 -7.94 0.84 -19.02
C ARG A 112 -7.91 0.01 -17.74
N GLU A 113 -6.95 -0.90 -17.61
CA GLU A 113 -6.88 -1.73 -16.40
C GLU A 113 -6.36 -0.94 -15.19
N ILE A 114 -5.44 0.00 -15.38
CA ILE A 114 -5.03 0.98 -14.36
C ILE A 114 -6.25 1.77 -13.89
N SER A 115 -7.04 2.34 -14.81
CA SER A 115 -8.26 3.08 -14.49
C SER A 115 -9.27 2.24 -13.71
N ARG A 116 -9.46 0.97 -14.09
CA ARG A 116 -10.35 0.04 -13.40
C ARG A 116 -9.92 -0.29 -11.96
N TRP A 117 -8.62 -0.38 -11.70
CA TRP A 117 -8.11 -0.62 -10.35
C TRP A 117 -8.03 0.65 -9.52
N SER A 118 -7.91 1.81 -10.17
CA SER A 118 -7.90 3.14 -9.54
C SER A 118 -9.31 3.67 -9.26
N SER A 119 -10.38 3.00 -9.71
CA SER A 119 -11.75 3.40 -9.42
C SER A 119 -12.25 2.80 -8.10
N SER A 120 -12.86 3.63 -7.25
CA SER A 120 -13.60 3.17 -6.08
C SER A 120 -15.03 2.75 -6.46
N SER A 121 -15.57 1.71 -5.82
CA SER A 121 -16.99 1.36 -5.88
C SER A 121 -17.65 1.73 -4.56
N HIS A 122 -18.73 2.52 -4.60
CA HIS A 122 -19.43 3.00 -3.39
C HIS A 122 -18.50 3.67 -2.36
N GLY A 123 -17.50 4.43 -2.85
CA GLY A 123 -16.51 5.10 -2.00
C GLY A 123 -15.40 4.20 -1.45
N ALA A 124 -15.39 2.90 -1.77
CA ALA A 124 -14.36 1.96 -1.34
C ALA A 124 -13.47 1.51 -2.50
N TYR A 125 -12.15 1.57 -2.28
CA TYR A 125 -11.18 0.95 -3.17
C TYR A 125 -11.08 -0.55 -2.93
N LYS A 126 -10.63 -1.29 -3.94
CA LYS A 126 -10.35 -2.71 -3.76
C LYS A 126 -9.17 -2.89 -2.81
N PRO A 127 -9.23 -3.87 -1.88
CA PRO A 127 -8.08 -4.22 -1.05
C PRO A 127 -6.84 -4.45 -1.89
N TYR A 128 -5.73 -3.85 -1.47
CA TYR A 128 -4.44 -3.97 -2.15
C TYR A 128 -4.43 -3.55 -3.64
N CYS A 129 -5.32 -2.64 -4.07
CA CYS A 129 -5.33 -2.16 -5.46
C CYS A 129 -3.98 -1.55 -5.90
N GLN A 130 -3.26 -0.90 -4.99
CA GLN A 130 -2.04 -0.16 -5.31
C GLN A 130 -0.91 -1.04 -5.87
N ILE A 131 -0.75 -2.29 -5.42
CA ILE A 131 0.27 -3.19 -6.01
C ILE A 131 -0.06 -3.52 -7.48
N VAL A 132 -1.35 -3.66 -7.81
CA VAL A 132 -1.81 -3.94 -9.17
C VAL A 132 -1.63 -2.72 -10.07
N ILE A 133 -2.03 -1.54 -9.58
CA ILE A 133 -1.85 -0.26 -10.26
C ILE A 133 -0.37 -0.03 -10.56
N TYR A 134 0.49 -0.15 -9.54
CA TYR A 134 1.94 0.02 -9.66
C TYR A 134 2.54 -0.96 -10.68
N TYR A 135 2.13 -2.23 -10.67
CA TYR A 135 2.61 -3.22 -11.63
C TYR A 135 2.30 -2.81 -13.07
N PHE A 136 1.04 -2.44 -13.36
CA PHE A 136 0.64 -2.04 -14.70
C PHE A 136 1.26 -0.71 -15.15
N GLN A 137 1.39 0.27 -14.25
CA GLN A 137 2.11 1.52 -14.54
C GLN A 137 3.57 1.26 -14.88
N LYS A 138 4.27 0.39 -14.13
CA LYS A 138 5.65 -0.01 -14.41
C LYS A 138 5.79 -0.78 -15.72
N LYS A 139 4.78 -1.56 -16.11
CA LYS A 139 4.75 -2.21 -17.43
C LYS A 139 4.49 -1.22 -18.56
N LEU A 140 3.66 -0.22 -18.32
CA LEU A 140 3.36 0.84 -19.29
C LEU A 140 4.57 1.76 -19.52
N SER A 141 5.31 2.12 -18.48
CA SER A 141 6.48 3.02 -18.59
C SER A 141 7.70 2.40 -19.27
N ARG A 142 7.74 1.07 -19.40
CA ARG A 142 8.81 0.33 -20.08
C ARG A 142 8.55 0.14 -21.58
N ARG A 143 7.44 0.68 -22.10
CA ARG A 143 7.06 0.64 -23.51
C ARG A 143 7.25 2.02 -24.12
#